data_AF-A0A382LFK6-F1
#
_entry.id   AF-A0A382LFK6-F1
#
_cell.length_a   1.000
_cell.length_b   1.000
_cell.length_c   1.000
_cell.angle_alpha   90.00
_cell.angle_beta   90.00
_cell.angle_gamma   90.00
#
_symmetry.space_group_name_H-M   'P 1'
#
loop_
_entity.id
_entity.type
_entity.pdbx_description
1 polymer ?
#
loop_
_entity_poly.entity_id
_entity_poly.type
_entity_poly.pdbx_seq_one_letter_code
_entity_poly.pdbx_strand_id
1 'polypeptide(L)'
;VSNTPQLLPMVWGNTDLDSIVDTFERDGIVVLQDMLPEHWVSAADCVADRLLTRLDERPWAAGEEYCQRFDIWTKIFGNLESDPDVLILFENEVMQTVTDKLLGVGATAGSIGSWVTSCGCGQAWHQDSWSNDPNLFILNRIVFTRNYTPEHGQ
;
A
#
# COMPACT_ATOMS: atom_id res chain seq x y z
N VAL A 1 -15.15 23.83 9.92
CA VAL A 1 -14.85 22.49 10.48
C VAL A 1 -15.11 21.51 9.34
N SER A 2 -14.09 20.79 8.87
CA SER A 2 -14.27 19.84 7.77
C SER A 2 -15.10 18.65 8.25
N ASN A 3 -16.14 18.28 7.51
CA ASN A 3 -16.97 17.11 7.79
C ASN A 3 -16.40 15.83 7.14
N THR A 4 -15.18 15.86 6.64
CA THR A 4 -14.53 14.68 6.05
C THR A 4 -14.26 13.67 7.17
N PRO A 5 -14.83 12.44 7.09
CA PRO A 5 -14.48 11.36 8.00
C PRO A 5 -12.97 11.15 7.97
N GLN A 6 -12.32 11.12 9.13
CA GLN A 6 -10.91 10.77 9.22
C GLN A 6 -10.77 9.25 9.19
N LEU A 7 -9.74 8.75 8.51
CA LEU A 7 -9.32 7.37 8.66
C LEU A 7 -8.83 7.19 10.09
N LEU A 8 -9.55 6.40 10.88
CA LEU A 8 -9.21 6.13 12.27
C LEU A 8 -8.40 4.82 12.31
N PRO A 9 -7.11 4.89 12.65
CA PRO A 9 -6.29 3.70 12.75
C PRO A 9 -6.74 2.82 13.93
N MET A 10 -6.72 1.50 13.70
CA MET A 10 -6.96 0.48 14.71
C MET A 10 -5.62 -0.05 15.21
N VAL A 11 -5.43 -0.11 16.53
CA VAL A 11 -4.22 -0.73 17.11
C VAL A 11 -4.39 -2.24 17.07
N TRP A 12 -3.54 -2.93 16.29
CA TRP A 12 -3.68 -4.37 16.06
C TRP A 12 -3.77 -5.18 17.36
N GLY A 13 -2.88 -4.93 18.32
CA GLY A 13 -2.84 -5.68 19.59
C GLY A 13 -4.10 -5.60 20.46
N ASN A 14 -5.03 -4.69 20.14
CA ASN A 14 -6.28 -4.46 20.88
C ASN A 14 -7.53 -4.69 20.02
N THR A 15 -7.39 -5.18 18.79
CA THR A 15 -8.50 -5.29 17.84
C THR A 15 -8.70 -6.76 17.44
N ASP A 16 -9.92 -7.27 17.57
CA ASP A 16 -10.25 -8.61 17.09
C ASP A 16 -10.46 -8.62 15.57
N LEU A 17 -10.34 -9.81 14.97
CA LEU A 17 -10.40 -9.98 13.52
C LEU A 17 -11.77 -9.61 12.93
N ASP A 18 -12.88 -9.86 13.63
CA ASP A 18 -14.21 -9.58 13.09
C ASP A 18 -14.46 -8.06 13.05
N SER A 19 -13.97 -7.30 14.04
CA SER A 19 -13.99 -5.83 14.02
C SER A 19 -13.24 -5.22 12.83
N ILE A 20 -12.14 -5.86 12.39
CA ILE A 20 -11.37 -5.45 11.20
C ILE A 20 -12.19 -5.67 9.94
N VAL A 21 -12.82 -6.83 9.81
CA VAL A 21 -13.68 -7.18 8.67
C VAL A 21 -14.87 -6.24 8.58
N ASP A 22 -15.59 -6.03 9.68
CA ASP A 22 -16.76 -5.14 9.74
C ASP A 22 -16.38 -3.71 9.31
N THR A 23 -15.18 -3.26 9.67
CA THR A 23 -14.66 -1.94 9.26
C THR A 23 -14.36 -1.91 7.77
N PHE A 24 -13.67 -2.94 7.25
CA PHE A 24 -13.36 -3.02 5.83
C PHE A 24 -14.62 -3.13 4.95
N GLU A 25 -15.61 -3.95 5.33
CA GLU A 25 -16.87 -4.09 4.59
C GLU A 25 -17.67 -2.79 4.55
N ARG A 26 -17.64 -2.01 5.64
CA ARG A 26 -18.33 -0.72 5.73
C ARG A 26 -17.61 0.39 4.97
N ASP A 27 -16.31 0.50 5.14
CA ASP A 27 -15.53 1.68 4.75
C ASP A 27 -14.65 1.44 3.49
N GLY A 28 -14.49 0.19 3.07
CA GLY A 28 -13.64 -0.23 1.95
C GLY A 28 -12.13 -0.17 2.24
N ILE A 29 -11.75 0.19 3.47
CA ILE A 29 -10.36 0.34 3.92
C ILE A 29 -10.26 0.08 5.41
N VAL A 30 -9.11 -0.45 5.83
CA VAL A 30 -8.73 -0.53 7.25
C VAL A 30 -7.27 -0.11 7.40
N VAL A 31 -6.97 0.65 8.45
CA VAL A 31 -5.61 1.07 8.80
C VAL A 31 -5.23 0.39 10.10
N LEU A 32 -4.20 -0.47 10.05
CA LEU A 32 -3.69 -1.21 11.21
C LEU A 32 -2.38 -0.59 11.68
N GLN A 33 -2.36 -0.08 12.91
CA GLN A 33 -1.17 0.44 13.56
C GLN A 33 -0.46 -0.63 14.39
N ASP A 34 0.86 -0.48 14.52
CA ASP A 34 1.75 -1.32 15.33
C ASP A 34 1.63 -2.82 15.02
N MET A 35 1.30 -3.17 13.78
CA MET A 35 1.14 -4.56 13.33
C MET A 35 2.48 -5.24 13.05
N LEU A 36 3.47 -4.50 12.53
CA LEU A 36 4.75 -5.03 12.07
C LEU A 36 5.87 -4.65 13.05
N PRO A 37 6.78 -5.58 13.39
CA PRO A 37 7.93 -5.27 14.22
C PRO A 37 8.83 -4.20 13.59
N GLU A 38 9.28 -3.22 14.40
CA GLU A 38 10.12 -2.10 13.96
C GLU A 38 11.32 -2.55 13.12
N HIS A 39 12.04 -3.58 13.57
CA HIS A 39 13.22 -4.07 12.87
C HIS A 39 12.95 -4.61 11.45
N TRP A 40 11.76 -5.16 11.18
CA TRP A 40 11.37 -5.55 9.81
C TRP A 40 11.07 -4.33 8.96
N VAL A 41 10.36 -3.36 9.54
CA VAL A 41 10.03 -2.10 8.86
C VAL A 41 11.30 -1.32 8.50
N SER A 42 12.28 -1.25 9.41
CA SER A 42 13.57 -0.60 9.17
C SER A 42 14.40 -1.31 8.09
N ALA A 43 14.34 -2.64 8.01
CA ALA A 43 15.04 -3.39 6.97
C ALA A 43 14.46 -3.08 5.57
N ALA A 44 13.13 -3.10 5.44
CA ALA A 44 12.45 -2.69 4.21
C ALA A 44 12.69 -1.21 3.87
N ASP A 45 12.84 -0.34 4.87
CA ASP A 45 13.16 1.08 4.62
C ASP A 45 14.55 1.25 3.99
N CYS A 46 15.54 0.45 4.39
CA CYS A 46 16.84 0.43 3.73
C CYS A 46 16.74 0.02 2.25
N VAL A 47 15.82 -0.89 1.93
CA VAL A 47 15.52 -1.25 0.53
C VAL A 47 14.93 -0.05 -0.20
N ALA A 48 13.98 0.66 0.40
CA ALA A 48 13.41 1.88 -0.18
C ALA A 48 14.49 2.93 -0.49
N ASP A 49 15.42 3.21 0.43
CA ASP A 49 16.56 4.11 0.19
C ASP A 49 17.39 3.68 -1.02
N ARG A 50 17.69 2.39 -1.14
CA ARG A 50 18.42 1.86 -2.29
C ARG A 50 17.64 2.08 -3.59
N LEU A 51 16.32 1.91 -3.59
CA LEU A 51 15.48 2.18 -4.77
C LEU A 51 15.46 3.67 -5.13
N LEU A 52 15.44 4.57 -4.14
CA LEU A 52 15.49 6.03 -4.34
C LEU A 52 16.77 6.47 -5.08
N THR A 53 17.92 5.84 -4.82
CA THR A 53 19.17 6.15 -5.54
C THR A 53 19.14 5.76 -7.02
N ARG A 54 18.15 4.96 -7.45
CA ARG A 54 18.03 4.38 -8.78
C ARG A 54 16.85 4.92 -9.57
N LEU A 55 16.21 6.00 -9.10
CA LEU A 55 15.03 6.55 -9.76
C LEU A 55 15.30 6.83 -11.24
N ASP A 56 16.40 7.49 -11.58
CA ASP A 56 16.71 7.90 -12.96
C ASP A 56 17.00 6.72 -13.91
N GLU A 57 17.19 5.52 -13.38
CA GLU A 57 17.32 4.29 -14.17
C GLU A 57 15.97 3.75 -14.67
N ARG A 58 14.85 4.29 -14.18
CA ARG A 58 13.51 3.80 -14.48
C ARG A 58 12.68 4.82 -15.26
N PRO A 59 11.90 4.36 -16.27
CA PRO A 59 10.87 5.20 -16.85
C PRO A 59 9.78 5.51 -15.82
N TRP A 60 9.00 6.55 -16.08
CA TRP A 60 7.82 6.86 -15.29
C TRP A 60 6.78 5.74 -15.40
N ALA A 61 6.00 5.56 -14.34
CA ALA A 61 4.98 4.50 -14.26
C ALA A 61 3.81 4.74 -15.22
N ALA A 62 3.51 6.01 -15.51
CA ALA A 62 2.56 6.42 -16.53
C ALA A 62 3.31 6.95 -17.78
N GLY A 63 2.58 7.09 -18.89
CA GLY A 63 3.13 7.70 -20.11
C GLY A 63 3.62 9.13 -19.85
N GLU A 64 4.71 9.52 -20.52
CA GLU A 64 5.37 10.83 -20.32
C GLU A 64 4.40 12.02 -20.46
N GLU A 65 3.49 11.97 -21.44
CA GLU A 65 2.46 12.99 -21.64
C GLU A 65 1.54 13.13 -20.41
N TYR A 66 1.13 12.01 -19.81
CA TYR A 66 0.29 12.00 -18.62
C TYR A 66 1.04 12.58 -17.41
N CYS A 67 2.29 12.16 -17.22
CA CYS A 67 3.17 12.67 -16.17
C CYS A 67 3.36 14.19 -16.28
N GLN A 68 3.63 14.71 -17.48
CA GLN A 68 3.81 16.15 -17.71
C GLN A 68 2.50 16.93 -17.51
N ARG A 69 1.37 16.40 -17.99
CA ARG A 69 0.08 17.09 -17.93
C ARG A 69 -0.43 17.27 -16.51
N PHE A 70 -0.20 16.28 -15.65
CA PHE A 70 -0.73 16.25 -14.29
C PHE A 70 0.34 16.42 -13.21
N ASP A 71 1.60 16.67 -13.62
CA ASP A 71 2.75 16.80 -12.73
C ASP A 71 2.87 15.59 -11.77
N ILE A 72 2.71 14.40 -12.34
CA ILE A 72 2.75 13.11 -11.62
C ILE A 72 4.09 12.44 -11.89
N TRP A 73 4.91 12.32 -10.86
CA TRP A 73 6.25 11.75 -10.93
C TRP A 73 6.36 10.45 -10.14
N THR A 74 5.48 9.49 -10.46
CA THR A 74 5.50 8.16 -9.84
C THR A 74 6.42 7.20 -10.60
N LYS A 75 7.33 6.53 -9.88
CA LYS A 75 8.11 5.39 -10.38
C LYS A 75 7.72 4.13 -9.62
N ILE A 76 7.62 3.02 -10.35
CA ILE A 76 7.30 1.71 -9.79
C ILE A 76 8.52 0.79 -9.89
N PHE A 77 8.86 0.17 -8.77
CA PHE A 77 9.81 -0.93 -8.70
C PHE A 77 9.03 -2.22 -8.41
N GLY A 78 8.97 -3.14 -9.36
CA GLY A 78 8.37 -4.47 -9.17
C GLY A 78 9.40 -5.54 -8.84
N ASN A 79 8.91 -6.79 -8.71
CA ASN A 79 9.71 -7.97 -8.38
C ASN A 79 10.38 -7.89 -6.98
N LEU A 80 9.75 -7.16 -6.04
CA LEU A 80 10.27 -7.01 -4.69
C LEU A 80 10.02 -8.25 -3.83
N GLU A 81 9.17 -9.18 -4.28
CA GLU A 81 9.04 -10.51 -3.70
C GLU A 81 10.33 -11.34 -3.71
N SER A 82 11.35 -10.92 -4.48
CA SER A 82 12.69 -11.53 -4.47
C SER A 82 13.62 -10.98 -3.38
N ASP A 83 13.24 -9.88 -2.70
CA ASP A 83 14.01 -9.28 -1.62
C ASP A 83 13.43 -9.74 -0.26
N PRO A 84 14.20 -10.49 0.55
CA PRO A 84 13.69 -11.05 1.81
C PRO A 84 13.28 -9.97 2.82
N ASP A 85 13.94 -8.81 2.80
CA ASP A 85 13.62 -7.71 3.73
C ASP A 85 12.27 -7.06 3.41
N VAL A 86 11.82 -7.17 2.16
CA VAL A 86 10.48 -6.74 1.74
C VAL A 86 9.46 -7.86 1.91
N LEU A 87 9.79 -9.07 1.43
CA LEU A 87 8.88 -10.21 1.40
C LEU A 87 8.34 -10.54 2.80
N ILE A 88 9.18 -10.47 3.82
CA ILE A 88 8.80 -10.77 5.21
C ILE A 88 7.62 -9.94 5.72
N LEU A 89 7.47 -8.70 5.24
CA LEU A 89 6.35 -7.83 5.63
C LEU A 89 5.02 -8.37 5.11
N PHE A 90 5.04 -8.99 3.93
CA PHE A 90 3.85 -9.51 3.25
C PHE A 90 3.57 -10.98 3.60
N GLU A 91 4.57 -11.73 4.06
CA GLU A 91 4.43 -13.10 4.58
C GLU A 91 4.09 -13.16 6.07
N ASN A 92 4.05 -12.02 6.75
CA ASN A 92 3.65 -11.93 8.15
C ASN A 92 2.30 -12.64 8.40
N GLU A 93 2.27 -13.56 9.37
CA GLU A 93 1.11 -14.42 9.66
C GLU A 93 -0.17 -13.64 9.96
N VAL A 94 -0.05 -12.50 10.64
CA VAL A 94 -1.19 -11.62 10.94
C VAL A 94 -1.73 -11.01 9.66
N MET A 95 -0.85 -10.46 8.82
CA MET A 95 -1.26 -9.89 7.54
C MET A 95 -1.95 -10.94 6.67
N GLN A 96 -1.42 -12.16 6.63
CA GLN A 96 -2.03 -13.28 5.90
C GLN A 96 -3.41 -13.63 6.48
N THR A 97 -3.55 -13.72 7.80
CA THR A 97 -4.82 -14.01 8.46
C THR A 97 -5.90 -12.97 8.12
N VAL A 98 -5.55 -11.67 8.16
CA VAL A 98 -6.47 -10.59 7.77
C VAL A 98 -6.80 -10.68 6.28
N THR A 99 -5.80 -10.91 5.43
CA THR A 99 -5.96 -11.02 3.98
C THR A 99 -6.90 -12.17 3.61
N ASP A 100 -6.68 -13.36 4.17
CA ASP A 100 -7.47 -14.56 3.92
C ASP A 100 -8.93 -14.37 4.36
N LYS A 101 -9.13 -13.70 5.49
CA LYS A 101 -10.47 -13.39 6.00
C LYS A 101 -11.21 -12.41 5.09
N LEU A 102 -10.52 -11.41 4.54
CA LEU A 102 -11.12 -10.39 3.65
C LEU A 102 -11.35 -10.89 2.21
N LEU A 103 -10.44 -11.68 1.66
CA LEU A 103 -10.53 -12.20 0.29
C LEU A 103 -11.45 -13.43 0.19
N GLY A 104 -11.58 -14.19 1.27
CA GLY A 104 -12.29 -15.45 1.26
C GLY A 104 -11.62 -16.50 0.36
N VAL A 105 -12.39 -17.48 -0.09
CA VAL A 105 -11.88 -18.64 -0.83
C VAL A 105 -11.64 -18.29 -2.30
N GLY A 106 -10.49 -18.70 -2.84
CA GLY A 106 -10.21 -18.68 -4.28
C GLY A 106 -9.41 -17.46 -4.76
N ALA A 107 -8.93 -16.61 -3.86
CA ALA A 107 -8.04 -15.52 -4.23
C ALA A 107 -6.63 -16.01 -4.59
N THR A 108 -5.95 -15.22 -5.42
CA THR A 108 -4.57 -15.47 -5.85
C THR A 108 -3.68 -14.32 -5.39
N ALA A 109 -2.47 -14.64 -4.95
CA ALA A 109 -1.49 -13.62 -4.58
C ALA A 109 -1.12 -12.73 -5.79
N GLY A 110 -1.10 -11.42 -5.56
CA GLY A 110 -0.56 -10.44 -6.50
C GLY A 110 0.96 -10.27 -6.38
N SER A 111 1.50 -9.29 -7.11
CA SER A 111 2.93 -8.93 -7.04
C SER A 111 3.21 -7.91 -5.92
N ILE A 112 4.48 -7.82 -5.49
CA ILE A 112 4.94 -6.80 -4.55
C ILE A 112 5.70 -5.73 -5.32
N GLY A 113 5.33 -4.47 -5.07
CA GLY A 113 6.00 -3.31 -5.66
C GLY A 113 6.27 -2.22 -4.65
N SER A 114 7.12 -1.28 -5.03
CA SER A 114 7.32 -0.01 -4.33
C SER A 114 6.99 1.13 -5.27
N TRP A 115 6.21 2.08 -4.76
CA TRP A 115 5.83 3.31 -5.44
C TRP A 115 6.59 4.44 -4.78
N VAL A 116 7.37 5.15 -5.59
CA VAL A 116 8.05 6.36 -5.16
C VAL A 116 7.49 7.53 -5.93
N THR A 117 7.08 8.57 -5.20
CA THR A 117 6.88 9.91 -5.74
C THR A 117 8.01 10.80 -5.24
N SER A 118 8.68 11.52 -6.14
CA SER A 118 9.79 12.42 -5.77
C SER A 118 9.39 13.88 -5.67
N CYS A 119 8.25 14.27 -6.25
CA CYS A 119 7.61 15.59 -6.31
C CYS A 119 6.26 15.41 -7.03
N GLY A 120 5.23 16.23 -6.78
CA GLY A 120 4.04 16.25 -7.65
C GLY A 120 2.75 16.71 -6.99
N CYS A 121 1.65 16.50 -7.71
CA CYS A 121 0.28 16.84 -7.28
C CYS A 121 -0.49 15.63 -6.72
N GLY A 122 0.18 14.52 -6.43
CA GLY A 122 -0.40 13.22 -6.13
C GLY A 122 -0.94 12.50 -7.37
N GLN A 123 -1.32 11.24 -7.22
CA GLN A 123 -2.00 10.52 -8.30
C GLN A 123 -3.44 11.03 -8.44
N ALA A 124 -3.95 11.08 -9.68
CA ALA A 124 -5.37 11.33 -9.91
C ALA A 124 -6.23 10.23 -9.25
N TRP A 125 -7.48 10.55 -8.90
CA TRP A 125 -8.42 9.55 -8.40
C TRP A 125 -8.61 8.42 -9.41
N HIS A 126 -8.37 7.18 -8.97
CA HIS A 126 -8.48 5.97 -9.79
C HIS A 126 -8.86 4.75 -8.94
N GLN A 127 -9.14 3.65 -9.63
CA GLN A 127 -9.25 2.31 -9.03
C GLN A 127 -8.20 1.42 -9.66
N ASP A 128 -7.51 0.62 -8.85
CA ASP A 128 -6.51 -0.33 -9.36
C ASP A 128 -7.12 -1.51 -10.11
N SER A 129 -8.41 -1.78 -9.86
CA SER A 129 -9.20 -2.75 -10.61
C SER A 129 -10.57 -2.17 -10.94
N TRP A 130 -11.04 -2.43 -12.15
CA TRP A 130 -12.43 -2.17 -12.53
C TRP A 130 -13.08 -3.43 -13.10
N SER A 131 -14.22 -3.82 -12.55
CA SER A 131 -15.02 -4.96 -12.96
C SER A 131 -16.50 -4.71 -12.70
N ASN A 132 -17.36 -5.24 -13.58
CA ASN A 132 -18.81 -5.26 -13.36
C ASN A 132 -19.24 -6.37 -12.38
N ASP A 133 -18.37 -7.35 -12.11
CA ASP A 133 -18.58 -8.36 -11.08
C ASP A 133 -18.02 -7.83 -9.75
N PRO A 134 -18.86 -7.62 -8.71
CA PRO A 134 -18.41 -7.09 -7.42
C PRO A 134 -17.45 -8.03 -6.69
N ASN A 135 -17.36 -9.31 -7.08
CA ASN A 135 -16.43 -10.27 -6.49
C ASN A 135 -15.05 -10.27 -7.18
N LEU A 136 -14.88 -9.50 -8.25
CA LEU A 136 -13.60 -9.35 -8.95
C LEU A 136 -12.99 -8.01 -8.58
N PHE A 137 -12.17 -8.03 -7.55
CA PHE A 137 -11.44 -6.86 -7.05
C PHE A 137 -10.00 -7.20 -6.71
N ILE A 138 -9.16 -6.17 -6.59
CA ILE A 138 -7.83 -6.27 -6.01
C ILE A 138 -7.89 -5.78 -4.57
N LEU A 139 -7.47 -6.61 -3.62
CA LEU A 139 -7.19 -6.16 -2.26
C LEU A 139 -5.76 -5.62 -2.19
N ASN A 140 -5.63 -4.30 -2.07
CA ASN A 140 -4.34 -3.66 -1.89
C ASN A 140 -3.86 -3.76 -0.45
N ARG A 141 -2.59 -4.14 -0.28
CA ARG A 141 -1.89 -4.11 1.01
C ARG A 141 -0.79 -3.07 0.93
N ILE A 142 -0.93 -1.99 1.69
CA ILE A 142 0.03 -0.88 1.69
C ILE A 142 0.75 -0.88 3.04
N VAL A 143 2.08 -1.00 3.01
CA VAL A 143 2.93 -0.89 4.18
C VAL A 143 3.71 0.41 4.12
N PHE A 144 3.55 1.25 5.13
CA PHE A 144 4.34 2.46 5.28
C PHE A 144 5.62 2.14 6.06
N THR A 145 6.79 2.32 5.43
CA THR A 145 8.09 2.11 6.09
C THR A 145 8.59 3.35 6.84
N ARG A 146 7.90 4.48 6.66
CA ARG A 146 8.21 5.79 7.25
C ARG A 146 6.95 6.43 7.78
N ASN A 147 7.14 7.41 8.66
CA ASN A 147 6.05 8.30 9.07
C ASN A 147 5.74 9.27 7.93
N TYR A 148 4.57 9.13 7.33
CA TYR A 148 4.05 10.07 6.35
C TYR A 148 3.22 11.14 7.06
N THR A 149 3.51 12.40 6.77
CA THR A 149 2.68 13.53 7.17
C THR A 149 1.85 13.99 5.97
N PRO A 150 0.77 14.78 6.15
CA PRO A 150 0.00 15.31 5.03
C PRO A 150 0.84 16.05 3.98
N GLU A 151 1.97 16.63 4.37
CA GLU A 151 2.92 17.33 3.50
C GLU A 151 3.81 16.39 2.69
N HIS A 152 4.00 15.15 3.13
CA HIS A 152 4.78 14.12 2.42
C HIS A 152 3.95 13.29 1.44
N GLY A 153 2.62 13.41 1.48
CA GLY A 153 1.67 12.61 0.68
C GLY A 153 1.07 13.31 -0.54
N GLN A 154 1.59 14.49 -0.90
CA GLN A 154 1.18 15.26 -2.09
C GLN A 154 2.21 15.08 -3.19
#